data_AF-A0A1V5R0I3-F1
#
_entry.id   AF-A0A1V5R0I3-F1
#
_cell.length_a   1.000
_cell.length_b   1.000
_cell.length_c   1.000
_cell.angle_alpha   90.00
_cell.angle_beta   90.00
_cell.angle_gamma   90.00
#
_symmetry.space_group_name_H-M   'P 1'
#
loop_
_entity.id
_entity.type
_entity.pdbx_description
1 polymer ?
#
loop_
_entity_poly.entity_id
_entity_poly.type
_entity_poly.pdbx_seq_one_letter_code
_entity_poly.pdbx_strand_id
1 'polypeptide(L)'
;MTNESLYQEALTHFPGGVSSPVRAFRSVGGTPKFFKRAWGARFEDEEGRTFVDLCMSWGPLILGHAHPEVVAAVQAAAAKGMSFGCPVVCSSTSSLPEVVGDAAELFDPANDAAIRYAIETVVSDMEKSQSLVKRGYERIKQFSWDKCARDTLDVYENVLGTNIR
;
A
#
# COMPACT_ATOMS: atom_id res chain seq x y z
N MET A 1 11.28 -25.43 13.98
CA MET A 1 11.85 -24.98 15.28
C MET A 1 10.74 -25.01 16.32
N THR A 2 11.00 -24.92 17.62
CA THR A 2 9.89 -24.83 18.60
C THR A 2 9.39 -23.39 18.66
N ASN A 3 8.10 -23.20 18.99
CA ASN A 3 7.54 -21.87 19.21
C ASN A 3 8.33 -21.11 20.28
N GLU A 4 8.81 -21.83 21.31
CA GLU A 4 9.61 -21.25 22.38
C GLU A 4 10.97 -20.75 21.87
N SER A 5 11.68 -21.55 21.07
CA SER A 5 12.97 -21.13 20.52
C SER A 5 12.85 -19.88 19.65
N LEU A 6 11.80 -19.80 18.82
CA LEU A 6 11.54 -18.64 17.97
C LEU A 6 11.13 -17.41 18.78
N TYR A 7 10.38 -17.60 19.88
CA TYR A 7 10.03 -16.49 20.76
C TYR A 7 11.25 -15.93 21.49
N GLN A 8 12.14 -16.79 21.99
CA GLN A 8 13.40 -16.36 22.62
C GLN A 8 14.31 -15.63 21.63
N GLU A 9 14.40 -16.09 20.39
CA GLU A 9 15.12 -15.38 19.34
C GLU A 9 14.46 -14.02 19.04
N ALA A 10 13.14 -13.98 18.87
CA ALA A 10 12.42 -12.74 18.58
C ALA A 10 12.57 -11.68 19.68
N LEU A 11 12.69 -12.08 20.95
CA LEU A 11 12.97 -11.18 22.07
C LEU A 11 14.31 -10.43 21.94
N THR A 12 15.26 -10.98 21.18
CA THR A 12 16.54 -10.30 20.89
C THR A 12 16.42 -9.22 19.82
N HIS A 13 15.35 -9.24 19.03
CA HIS A 13 15.12 -8.32 17.91
C HIS A 13 14.05 -7.27 18.19
N PHE A 14 12.98 -7.63 18.92
CA PHE A 14 11.84 -6.76 19.18
C PHE A 14 11.49 -6.72 20.67
N PRO A 15 11.15 -5.54 21.24
CA PRO A 15 10.62 -5.44 22.59
C PRO A 15 9.36 -6.32 22.76
N GLY A 16 9.47 -7.34 23.60
CA GLY A 16 8.38 -8.31 23.81
C GLY A 16 8.23 -9.36 22.70
N GLY A 17 9.17 -9.47 21.77
CA GLY A 17 9.26 -10.55 20.78
C GLY A 17 8.19 -10.55 19.70
N VAL A 18 7.38 -9.48 19.61
CA VAL A 18 6.27 -9.36 18.65
C VAL A 18 6.08 -7.90 18.22
N SER A 19 5.46 -7.70 17.04
CA SER A 19 5.11 -6.37 16.52
C SER A 19 3.84 -5.76 17.11
N SER A 20 3.08 -6.51 17.91
CA SER A 20 1.84 -6.04 18.52
C SER A 20 1.65 -6.63 19.92
N PRO A 21 1.41 -5.82 20.97
CA PRO A 21 1.39 -6.30 22.35
C PRO A 21 0.28 -7.31 22.63
N VAL A 22 -0.83 -7.29 21.89
CA VAL A 22 -1.89 -8.31 21.99
C VAL A 22 -1.42 -9.70 21.55
N ARG A 23 -0.32 -9.79 20.80
CA ARG A 23 0.31 -11.06 20.37
C ARG A 23 1.41 -11.55 21.32
N ALA A 24 1.79 -10.74 22.32
CA ALA A 24 2.87 -11.08 23.25
C ALA A 24 2.43 -12.07 24.34
N PHE A 25 1.14 -12.45 24.36
CA PHE A 25 0.53 -13.40 25.29
C PHE A 25 0.72 -13.07 26.79
N ARG A 26 1.17 -11.84 27.12
CA ARG A 26 1.47 -11.42 28.51
C ARG A 26 0.29 -11.55 29.47
N SER A 27 -0.93 -11.28 29.00
CA SER A 27 -2.15 -11.32 29.82
C SER A 27 -2.80 -12.71 29.89
N VAL A 28 -2.50 -13.60 28.94
CA VAL A 28 -3.12 -14.93 28.82
C VAL A 28 -2.17 -16.08 29.21
N GLY A 29 -0.87 -15.80 29.28
CA GLY A 29 0.18 -16.77 29.57
C GLY A 29 0.56 -17.64 28.36
N GLY A 30 1.71 -18.29 28.49
CA GLY A 30 2.27 -19.19 27.49
C GLY A 30 3.07 -18.50 26.39
N THR A 31 3.56 -19.32 25.46
CA THR A 31 4.41 -18.88 24.34
C THR A 31 3.55 -18.45 23.14
N PRO A 32 3.77 -17.25 22.58
CA PRO A 32 3.20 -16.85 21.30
C PRO A 32 3.40 -17.92 20.21
N LYS A 33 2.41 -18.08 19.34
CA LYS A 33 2.48 -19.05 18.24
C LYS A 33 3.08 -18.42 16.99
N PHE A 34 4.06 -19.11 16.43
CA PHE A 34 4.68 -18.81 15.16
C PHE A 34 4.05 -19.72 14.10
N PHE A 35 3.38 -19.12 13.13
CA PHE A 35 2.66 -19.85 12.09
C PHE A 35 3.51 -19.98 10.83
N LYS A 36 3.61 -21.19 10.29
CA LYS A 36 4.38 -21.48 9.07
C LYS A 36 3.52 -21.59 7.82
N ARG A 37 2.22 -21.88 7.96
CA ARG A 37 1.26 -21.82 6.84
C ARG A 37 -0.18 -21.60 7.29
N ALA A 38 -1.01 -21.18 6.35
CA ALA A 38 -2.45 -20.96 6.53
C ALA A 38 -3.24 -21.42 5.30
N TRP A 39 -4.45 -21.95 5.48
CA TRP A 39 -5.37 -22.31 4.38
C TRP A 39 -6.82 -22.35 4.88
N GLY A 40 -7.75 -21.85 4.07
CA GLY A 40 -9.16 -21.76 4.47
C GLY A 40 -9.28 -21.02 5.81
N ALA A 41 -9.97 -21.59 6.80
CA ALA A 41 -10.06 -21.02 8.15
C ALA A 41 -9.04 -21.61 9.14
N ARG A 42 -7.85 -22.04 8.67
CA ARG A 42 -6.87 -22.77 9.50
C ARG A 42 -5.46 -22.21 9.38
N PHE A 43 -4.70 -22.34 10.47
CA PHE A 43 -3.25 -22.17 10.51
C PHE A 43 -2.55 -23.42 11.02
N GLU A 44 -1.29 -23.60 10.62
CA GLU A 44 -0.37 -24.54 11.23
C GLU A 44 0.81 -23.80 11.84
N ASP A 45 1.12 -24.11 13.10
CA ASP A 45 2.30 -23.56 13.78
C ASP A 45 3.60 -24.29 13.41
N GLU A 46 4.72 -23.74 13.86
CA GLU A 46 6.06 -24.28 13.66
C GLU A 46 6.27 -25.67 14.30
N GLU A 47 5.41 -26.05 15.24
CA GLU A 47 5.40 -27.38 15.90
C GLU A 47 4.41 -28.35 15.24
N GLY A 48 3.78 -27.97 14.13
CA GLY A 48 2.86 -28.82 13.36
C GLY A 48 1.45 -28.91 13.94
N ARG A 49 1.10 -28.06 14.92
CA ARG A 49 -0.26 -28.01 15.46
C ARG A 49 -1.16 -27.17 14.56
N THR A 50 -2.35 -27.68 14.29
CA THR A 50 -3.36 -26.98 13.49
C THR A 50 -4.36 -26.26 14.40
N PHE A 51 -4.67 -25.01 14.05
CA PHE A 51 -5.64 -24.16 14.74
C PHE A 51 -6.72 -23.68 13.77
N VAL A 52 -7.88 -23.33 14.30
CA VAL A 52 -8.93 -22.62 13.56
C VAL A 52 -8.75 -21.13 13.77
N ASP A 53 -8.67 -20.36 12.69
CA ASP A 53 -8.63 -18.90 12.73
C ASP A 53 -10.05 -18.35 12.83
N LEU A 54 -10.40 -17.84 14.01
CA LEU A 54 -11.69 -17.17 14.22
C LEU A 54 -11.62 -15.67 13.89
N CYS A 55 -10.43 -15.11 13.72
CA CYS A 55 -10.22 -13.70 13.43
C CYS A 55 -10.28 -13.42 11.93
N MET A 56 -9.76 -14.33 11.09
CA MET A 56 -9.73 -14.20 9.63
C MET A 56 -9.20 -12.83 9.17
N SER A 57 -8.11 -12.39 9.81
CA SER A 57 -7.49 -11.08 9.63
C SER A 57 -8.40 -9.86 9.89
N TRP A 58 -9.46 -10.00 10.68
CA TRP A 58 -10.50 -8.99 10.90
C TRP A 58 -11.40 -8.73 9.69
N GLY A 59 -11.58 -9.72 8.80
CA GLY A 59 -12.49 -9.63 7.64
C GLY A 59 -11.86 -9.65 6.23
N PRO A 60 -10.61 -9.19 5.99
CA PRO A 60 -9.95 -9.29 4.67
C PRO A 60 -9.85 -10.72 4.14
N LEU A 61 -9.91 -11.72 5.02
CA LEU A 61 -9.84 -13.13 4.65
C LEU A 61 -11.22 -13.80 4.77
N ILE A 62 -12.30 -13.10 4.40
CA ILE A 62 -13.66 -13.66 4.39
C ILE A 62 -13.78 -14.94 3.54
N LEU A 63 -12.96 -15.07 2.50
CA LEU A 63 -12.89 -16.26 1.65
C LEU A 63 -11.87 -17.32 2.13
N GLY A 64 -11.25 -17.12 3.28
CA GLY A 64 -10.19 -17.98 3.77
C GLY A 64 -8.77 -17.51 3.43
N HIS A 65 -7.82 -18.04 4.18
CA HIS A 65 -6.40 -17.98 3.88
C HIS A 65 -6.09 -18.68 2.56
N ALA A 66 -5.23 -18.07 1.75
CA ALA A 66 -4.68 -18.63 0.52
C ALA A 66 -5.75 -19.17 -0.46
N HIS A 67 -6.92 -18.52 -0.54
CA HIS A 67 -7.95 -18.89 -1.52
C HIS A 67 -7.38 -18.81 -2.95
N PRO A 68 -7.43 -19.88 -3.77
CA PRO A 68 -6.71 -19.96 -5.05
C PRO A 68 -6.98 -18.78 -5.98
N GLU A 69 -8.25 -18.38 -6.13
CA GLU A 69 -8.62 -17.26 -7.01
C GLU A 69 -8.15 -15.91 -6.49
N VAL A 70 -8.15 -15.71 -5.16
CA VAL A 70 -7.69 -14.46 -4.54
C VAL A 70 -6.18 -14.35 -4.69
N VAL A 71 -5.45 -15.44 -4.42
CA VAL A 71 -3.99 -15.47 -4.59
C VAL A 71 -3.62 -15.19 -6.05
N ALA A 72 -4.29 -15.82 -7.01
CA ALA A 72 -4.05 -15.59 -8.43
C ALA A 72 -4.32 -14.13 -8.83
N ALA A 73 -5.42 -13.54 -8.37
CA ALA A 73 -5.75 -12.13 -8.63
C ALA A 73 -4.71 -11.18 -8.03
N VAL A 74 -4.30 -11.40 -6.78
CA VAL A 74 -3.28 -10.61 -6.11
C VAL A 74 -1.92 -10.73 -6.82
N GLN A 75 -1.51 -11.94 -7.21
CA GLN A 75 -0.27 -12.15 -7.96
C GLN A 75 -0.28 -11.43 -9.31
N ALA A 76 -1.39 -11.54 -10.05
CA ALA A 76 -1.55 -10.86 -11.34
C ALA A 76 -1.54 -9.33 -11.19
N ALA A 77 -2.11 -8.80 -10.10
CA ALA A 77 -2.05 -7.38 -9.79
C ALA A 77 -0.64 -6.95 -9.38
N ALA A 78 0.01 -7.67 -8.46
CA ALA A 78 1.35 -7.38 -7.97
C ALA A 78 2.41 -7.46 -9.07
N ALA A 79 2.24 -8.34 -10.07
CA ALA A 79 3.12 -8.43 -11.24
C ALA A 79 3.07 -7.16 -12.13
N LYS A 80 1.97 -6.39 -12.05
CA LYS A 80 1.85 -5.07 -12.70
C LYS A 80 2.43 -3.95 -11.82
N GLY A 81 2.89 -4.31 -10.62
CA GLY A 81 3.51 -3.49 -9.59
C GLY A 81 2.52 -3.05 -8.50
N MET A 82 3.03 -2.88 -7.28
CA MET A 82 2.21 -2.80 -6.06
C MET A 82 1.51 -1.45 -5.84
N SER A 83 1.88 -0.42 -6.60
CA SER A 83 1.27 0.92 -6.55
C SER A 83 0.68 1.36 -7.89
N PHE A 84 0.76 0.50 -8.93
CA PHE A 84 0.32 0.84 -10.26
C PHE A 84 -1.19 0.67 -10.39
N GLY A 85 -1.85 1.65 -11.01
CA GLY A 85 -3.29 1.62 -11.23
C GLY A 85 -4.14 1.89 -9.99
N CYS A 86 -3.57 2.48 -8.93
CA CYS A 86 -4.36 3.10 -7.88
C CYS A 86 -4.81 4.49 -8.36
N PRO A 87 -6.11 4.84 -8.33
CA PRO A 87 -6.56 6.19 -8.60
C PRO A 87 -6.04 7.15 -7.51
N VAL A 88 -5.64 8.36 -7.92
CA VAL A 88 -5.06 9.34 -7.01
C VAL A 88 -6.15 10.28 -6.52
N VAL A 89 -6.19 10.49 -5.20
CA VAL A 89 -6.97 11.53 -4.52
C VAL A 89 -5.97 12.42 -3.78
N CYS A 90 -5.89 13.71 -4.12
CA CYS A 90 -4.88 14.60 -3.54
C CYS A 90 -5.36 16.05 -3.37
N SER A 91 -4.57 16.85 -2.66
CA SER A 91 -4.90 18.24 -2.38
C SER A 91 -4.92 19.10 -3.65
N SER A 92 -5.84 20.06 -3.71
CA SER A 92 -5.97 21.07 -4.77
C SER A 92 -4.99 22.23 -4.65
N THR A 93 -4.02 22.16 -3.73
CA THR A 93 -3.04 23.23 -3.46
C THR A 93 -1.59 22.79 -3.71
N SER A 94 -0.66 23.75 -3.62
CA SER A 94 0.77 23.55 -3.92
C SER A 94 0.99 23.10 -5.37
N SER A 95 2.01 22.29 -5.65
CA SER A 95 2.35 21.81 -6.99
C SER A 95 1.46 20.66 -7.46
N LEU A 96 0.57 20.13 -6.63
CA LEU A 96 -0.20 18.92 -6.95
C LEU A 96 -1.11 19.09 -8.17
N PRO A 97 -1.91 20.16 -8.31
CA PRO A 97 -2.73 20.36 -9.51
C PRO A 97 -1.87 20.43 -10.79
N GLU A 98 -0.71 21.06 -10.70
CA GLU A 98 0.25 21.16 -11.81
C GLU A 98 0.86 19.81 -12.16
N VAL A 99 1.15 18.96 -11.18
CA VAL A 99 1.74 17.63 -11.40
C VAL A 99 0.69 16.67 -11.95
N VAL A 100 -0.49 16.61 -11.34
CA VAL A 100 -1.51 15.59 -11.66
C VAL A 100 -2.41 15.97 -12.83
N GLY A 101 -2.59 17.27 -13.10
CA GLY A 101 -3.54 17.74 -14.11
C GLY A 101 -4.95 17.20 -13.83
N ASP A 102 -5.56 16.57 -14.83
CA ASP A 102 -6.88 15.94 -14.71
C ASP A 102 -6.82 14.46 -14.29
N ALA A 103 -5.64 13.93 -13.93
CA ALA A 103 -5.45 12.52 -13.61
C ALA A 103 -5.69 12.16 -12.12
N ALA A 104 -6.10 13.12 -11.30
CA ALA A 104 -6.43 12.90 -9.89
C ALA A 104 -7.77 13.54 -9.52
N GLU A 105 -8.42 12.99 -8.49
CA GLU A 105 -9.49 13.68 -7.79
C GLU A 105 -8.86 14.69 -6.81
N LEU A 106 -9.15 15.96 -7.01
CA LEU A 106 -8.63 17.03 -6.16
C LEU A 106 -9.63 17.37 -5.04
N PHE A 107 -9.12 17.63 -3.84
CA PHE A 107 -9.91 18.11 -2.71
C PHE A 107 -9.27 19.34 -2.06
N ASP A 108 -10.09 20.21 -1.46
CA ASP A 108 -9.58 21.28 -0.59
C ASP A 108 -9.08 20.67 0.73
N PRO A 109 -7.78 20.75 1.05
CA PRO A 109 -7.23 20.16 2.27
C PRO A 109 -7.67 20.88 3.55
N ALA A 110 -8.22 22.10 3.46
CA ALA A 110 -8.77 22.82 4.61
C ALA A 110 -10.22 22.41 4.93
N ASN A 111 -10.79 21.46 4.18
CA ASN A 111 -12.18 21.04 4.31
C ASN A 111 -12.28 19.51 4.48
N ASP A 112 -12.43 19.04 5.72
CA ASP A 112 -12.54 17.62 6.07
C ASP A 112 -13.65 16.89 5.29
N ALA A 113 -14.78 17.55 5.02
CA ALA A 113 -15.88 16.97 4.28
C ALA A 113 -15.50 16.74 2.81
N ALA A 114 -14.69 17.62 2.21
CA ALA A 114 -14.20 17.47 0.85
C ALA A 114 -13.20 16.30 0.73
N ILE A 115 -12.32 16.13 1.72
CA ILE A 115 -11.38 15.00 1.78
C ILE A 115 -12.16 13.68 1.78
N ARG A 116 -13.11 13.55 2.71
CA ARG A 116 -13.96 12.36 2.83
C ARG A 116 -14.70 12.08 1.52
N TYR A 117 -15.38 13.08 0.97
CA TYR A 117 -16.18 12.93 -0.23
C TYR A 117 -15.33 12.49 -1.44
N ALA A 118 -14.14 13.07 -1.61
CA ALA A 118 -13.23 12.68 -2.69
C ALA A 118 -12.80 11.21 -2.58
N ILE A 119 -12.43 10.75 -1.37
CA ILE A 119 -12.07 9.35 -1.10
C ILE A 119 -13.27 8.43 -1.34
N GLU A 120 -14.43 8.74 -0.74
CA GLU A 120 -15.66 7.93 -0.87
C GLU A 120 -16.08 7.81 -2.33
N THR A 121 -16.03 8.91 -3.09
CA THR A 121 -16.41 8.94 -4.50
C THR A 121 -15.48 8.04 -5.31
N VAL A 122 -14.16 8.16 -5.15
CA VAL A 122 -13.22 7.34 -5.91
C VAL A 122 -13.34 5.86 -5.53
N VAL A 123 -13.47 5.53 -4.24
CA VAL A 123 -13.58 4.14 -3.79
C VAL A 123 -14.90 3.47 -4.21
N SER A 124 -15.99 4.24 -4.25
CA SER A 124 -17.33 3.69 -4.52
C SER A 124 -17.70 3.69 -6.00
N ASP A 125 -17.08 4.55 -6.81
CA ASP A 125 -17.32 4.65 -8.26
C ASP A 125 -16.19 4.00 -9.06
N MET A 126 -16.45 2.77 -9.50
CA MET A 126 -15.50 1.99 -10.29
C MET A 126 -15.16 2.64 -11.65
N GLU A 127 -16.13 3.30 -12.29
CA GLU A 127 -15.91 3.94 -13.59
C GLU A 127 -14.99 5.15 -13.44
N LYS A 128 -15.24 5.99 -12.43
CA LYS A 128 -14.37 7.12 -12.10
C LYS A 128 -12.97 6.66 -11.71
N SER A 129 -12.86 5.63 -10.88
CA SER A 129 -11.58 5.01 -10.52
C SER A 129 -10.78 4.58 -11.76
N GLN A 130 -11.39 3.81 -12.66
CA GLN A 130 -10.73 3.36 -13.89
C GLN A 130 -10.36 4.52 -14.82
N SER A 131 -11.20 5.55 -14.90
CA SER A 131 -10.93 6.77 -15.67
C SER A 131 -9.73 7.54 -15.14
N LEU A 132 -9.63 7.74 -13.82
CA LEU A 132 -8.46 8.38 -13.17
C LEU A 132 -7.18 7.59 -13.43
N VAL A 133 -7.24 6.27 -13.31
CA VAL A 133 -6.10 5.38 -13.60
C VAL A 133 -5.63 5.52 -15.05
N LYS A 134 -6.57 5.48 -16.01
CA LYS A 134 -6.26 5.65 -17.43
C LYS A 134 -5.60 7.00 -17.70
N ARG A 135 -6.15 8.07 -17.13
CA ARG A 135 -5.57 9.43 -17.25
C ARG A 135 -4.20 9.53 -16.60
N GLY A 136 -3.97 8.86 -15.47
CA GLY A 136 -2.66 8.76 -14.83
C GLY A 136 -1.59 8.15 -15.75
N TYR A 137 -1.93 7.07 -16.47
CA TYR A 137 -1.03 6.47 -17.45
C TYR A 137 -0.76 7.35 -18.67
N GLU A 138 -1.67 8.24 -19.05
CA GLU A 138 -1.40 9.25 -20.09
C GLU A 138 -0.57 10.42 -19.53
N ARG A 139 -0.85 10.85 -18.29
CA ARG A 139 -0.18 11.95 -17.61
C ARG A 139 1.31 11.67 -17.39
N ILE A 140 1.67 10.45 -16.98
CA ILE A 140 3.07 10.08 -16.71
C ILE A 140 3.98 10.21 -17.95
N LYS A 141 3.43 10.07 -19.16
CA LYS A 141 4.20 10.21 -20.42
C LYS A 141 4.76 11.63 -20.62
N GLN A 142 4.24 12.63 -19.90
CA GLN A 142 4.75 14.00 -19.95
C GLN A 142 6.01 14.21 -19.10
N PHE A 143 6.36 13.24 -18.25
CA PHE A 143 7.48 13.32 -17.32
C PHE A 143 8.60 12.39 -17.76
N SER A 144 9.81 12.93 -17.85
CA SER A 144 11.04 12.15 -18.01
C SER A 144 12.19 12.87 -17.33
N TRP A 145 13.19 12.12 -16.88
CA TRP A 145 14.41 12.71 -16.34
C TRP A 145 15.13 13.58 -17.37
N ASP A 146 15.13 13.18 -18.64
CA ASP A 146 15.74 13.98 -19.70
C ASP A 146 15.05 15.33 -19.89
N LYS A 147 13.71 15.36 -19.84
CA LYS A 147 12.94 16.61 -19.90
C LYS A 147 13.24 17.48 -18.67
N CYS A 148 13.20 16.89 -17.47
CA CYS A 148 13.50 17.60 -16.23
C CYS A 148 14.90 18.22 -16.26
N ALA A 149 15.90 17.47 -16.71
CA ALA A 149 17.28 17.94 -16.81
C ALA A 149 17.42 19.10 -17.82
N ARG A 150 16.81 18.99 -19.00
CA ARG A 150 16.79 20.06 -20.01
C ARG A 150 16.11 21.33 -19.50
N ASP A 151 14.88 21.20 -19.01
CA ASP A 151 14.12 22.36 -18.51
C ASP A 151 14.84 23.05 -17.35
N THR A 152 15.53 22.27 -16.51
CA THR A 152 16.35 22.81 -15.40
C THR A 152 17.59 23.55 -15.92
N LEU A 153 18.28 22.97 -16.91
CA LEU A 153 19.43 23.60 -17.55
C LEU A 153 19.02 24.91 -18.23
N ASP A 154 17.91 24.92 -18.96
CA ASP A 154 17.37 26.12 -19.60
C ASP A 154 17.15 27.25 -18.60
N VAL A 155 16.66 26.95 -17.39
CA VAL A 155 16.54 27.95 -16.32
C VAL A 155 17.90 28.51 -15.91
N TYR A 156 18.92 27.67 -15.75
CA TYR A 156 20.27 28.13 -15.39
C TYR A 156 20.90 28.98 -16.50
N GLU A 157 20.80 28.56 -17.76
CA GLU A 157 21.33 29.29 -18.91
C GLU A 157 20.68 30.67 -19.05
N ASN A 158 19.35 30.74 -18.85
CA ASN A 158 18.59 31.99 -18.84
C ASN A 158 19.05 32.94 -17.72
N VAL A 159 19.26 32.43 -16.50
CA VAL A 159 19.72 33.25 -15.36
C VAL A 159 21.15 33.74 -15.56
N LEU A 160 22.01 32.92 -16.16
CA LEU A 160 23.41 33.27 -16.42
C LEU A 160 23.59 34.14 -17.68
N GLY A 161 22.53 34.40 -18.45
CA GLY A 161 22.62 35.16 -19.70
C GLY A 161 23.44 34.45 -20.78
N THR A 162 23.66 33.14 -20.62
CA THR A 162 24.45 32.32 -21.55
C THR A 162 23.49 31.59 -22.47
N ASN A 163 22.96 32.29 -23.48
CA ASN A 163 22.28 31.62 -24.58
C ASN A 163 23.35 30.89 -25.43
N ILE A 164 23.73 29.70 -25.01
CA ILE A 164 24.55 28.79 -25.82
C ILE A 164 23.56 28.00 -26.70
N ARG A 165 23.05 28.66 -27.74
CA ARG A 165 22.38 27.98 -28.86
C ARG A 165 23.35 27.75 -30.00
#